data_AF-A0A4V4JV58-F1
#
_entry.id   AF-A0A4V4JV58-F1
#
_cell.length_a   1.000
_cell.length_b   1.000
_cell.length_c   1.000
_cell.angle_alpha   90.00
_cell.angle_beta   90.00
_cell.angle_gamma   90.00
#
_symmetry.space_group_name_H-M   'P 1'
#
loop_
_entity.id
_entity.type
_entity.pdbx_description
1 polymer ?
#
loop_
_entity_poly.entity_id
_entity_poly.type
_entity_poly.pdbx_seq_one_letter_code
_entity_poly.pdbx_strand_id
1 'polypeptide(L)'
;MAHAGCLDVACPIALVASLVTHVAHVAHVDSRSASPPFGVDSSPTKMLHLLYRPSYHLRPRYSNSIVSSFWLLGQSRYSTRAGSEEAPTHQHVTRMAEDKARDKASEAGAHENLRAYQRDYPKEYRHLNREKIRAAQRLYREQNKDKMKTWYQEHKEEAKAYREQNKDKLKAYREQNKDKAKAWREQNKDKIKRWYQEHKEEAKAYTTRYQRKHKQRVAERIVDRYNAARREKYNSDKQYRMARRLHTWIMLSEEARQLSWPTHQPILYDTKQSHHCFGCGHGRYIKLWWRKLDENRNPTGELSCHACFTSDWSRALPIGHENMFVNKRPRHRSPEKASDDNIEDKTETGPSDKPDPPT
;
A
#
# COMPACT_ATOMS: atom_id res chain seq x y z
N MET A 1 54.76 -90.66 8.74
CA MET A 1 55.07 -90.03 10.04
C MET A 1 53.83 -89.20 10.41
N ALA A 2 52.80 -89.76 11.05
CA ALA A 2 52.67 -90.03 12.50
C ALA A 2 52.83 -88.71 13.28
N HIS A 3 51.89 -88.13 14.06
CA HIS A 3 50.70 -88.54 14.83
C HIS A 3 49.75 -87.31 14.95
N ALA A 4 48.41 -87.46 14.85
CA ALA A 4 47.40 -87.59 15.95
C ALA A 4 47.23 -86.34 16.85
N GLY A 5 46.06 -85.84 17.25
CA GLY A 5 44.65 -86.28 17.18
C GLY A 5 43.70 -85.11 17.57
N CYS A 6 42.41 -85.15 17.18
CA CYS A 6 41.24 -85.60 18.00
C CYS A 6 40.81 -84.57 19.08
N LEU A 7 39.57 -84.11 19.28
CA LEU A 7 38.17 -84.51 19.00
C LEU A 7 37.28 -83.24 19.01
N ASP A 8 36.31 -83.04 18.11
CA ASP A 8 34.89 -83.46 18.15
C ASP A 8 34.14 -83.19 19.48
N VAL A 9 33.04 -82.43 19.45
CA VAL A 9 31.67 -82.89 19.81
C VAL A 9 30.61 -81.93 19.23
N ALA A 10 29.65 -82.58 18.59
CA ALA A 10 28.44 -82.12 17.90
C ALA A 10 27.34 -81.59 18.87
N CYS A 11 26.61 -80.53 18.53
CA CYS A 11 25.27 -80.51 17.87
C CYS A 11 24.09 -80.44 18.90
N PRO A 12 22.81 -80.27 18.48
CA PRO A 12 21.94 -79.13 18.80
C PRO A 12 20.68 -79.57 19.59
N ILE A 13 19.67 -78.71 19.80
CA ILE A 13 18.23 -79.06 19.82
C ILE A 13 17.37 -77.79 19.97
N ALA A 14 16.26 -77.79 19.23
CA ALA A 14 15.23 -76.76 19.11
C ALA A 14 14.01 -77.01 20.04
N LEU A 15 12.96 -76.18 19.84
CA LEU A 15 11.55 -76.30 20.29
C LEU A 15 11.26 -75.71 21.70
N VAL A 16 10.12 -75.10 22.04
CA VAL A 16 8.86 -74.72 21.37
C VAL A 16 8.08 -73.76 22.29
N ALA A 17 7.16 -73.00 21.68
CA ALA A 17 6.00 -72.24 22.16
C ALA A 17 5.55 -72.31 23.63
N SER A 18 5.00 -71.20 24.16
CA SER A 18 3.53 -70.98 24.21
C SER A 18 3.13 -69.74 25.04
N LEU A 19 2.40 -68.82 24.40
CA LEU A 19 1.18 -68.12 24.84
C LEU A 19 0.85 -68.04 26.35
N VAL A 20 0.58 -66.82 26.87
CA VAL A 20 -0.71 -66.46 27.51
C VAL A 20 -0.97 -64.94 27.38
N THR A 21 -2.19 -64.66 26.95
CA THR A 21 -2.91 -63.39 26.76
C THR A 21 -3.29 -62.67 28.06
N HIS A 22 -3.39 -61.34 28.05
CA HIS A 22 -4.60 -60.65 28.54
C HIS A 22 -4.78 -59.26 27.92
N VAL A 23 -6.06 -58.94 27.73
CA VAL A 23 -6.69 -57.91 26.90
C VAL A 23 -7.37 -56.85 27.79
N ALA A 24 -7.68 -55.69 27.18
CA ALA A 24 -8.63 -54.63 27.56
C ALA A 24 -8.04 -53.49 28.43
N HIS A 25 -8.35 -52.20 28.22
CA HIS A 25 -9.59 -51.60 27.72
C HIS A 25 -9.36 -50.25 26.98
N VAL A 26 -10.32 -49.99 26.09
CA VAL A 26 -10.57 -48.82 25.24
C VAL A 26 -11.05 -47.59 26.03
N ALA A 27 -10.67 -46.39 25.57
CA ALA A 27 -11.53 -45.19 25.66
C ALA A 27 -11.24 -44.22 24.50
N HIS A 28 -12.26 -44.04 23.66
CA HIS A 28 -12.36 -43.05 22.58
C HIS A 28 -13.05 -41.79 23.15
N VAL A 29 -12.53 -40.58 22.87
CA VAL A 29 -13.32 -39.34 22.92
C VAL A 29 -12.89 -38.42 21.79
N ASP A 30 -13.82 -38.17 20.87
CA ASP A 30 -13.81 -37.09 19.88
C ASP A 30 -14.23 -35.75 20.52
N SER A 31 -13.68 -34.63 20.03
CA SER A 31 -14.44 -33.48 19.46
C SER A 31 -13.71 -32.13 19.55
N ARG A 32 -13.37 -31.60 18.36
CA ARG A 32 -13.56 -30.23 17.85
C ARG A 32 -13.50 -29.03 18.83
N SER A 33 -12.55 -28.10 18.59
CA SER A 33 -12.86 -26.66 18.51
C SER A 33 -11.82 -25.91 17.66
N ALA A 34 -12.30 -25.00 16.82
CA ALA A 34 -11.56 -24.28 15.78
C ALA A 34 -11.05 -22.89 16.22
N SER A 35 -10.01 -22.41 15.48
CA SER A 35 -9.58 -21.01 15.18
C SER A 35 -8.17 -20.61 15.69
N PRO A 36 -7.48 -19.65 15.04
CA PRO A 36 -6.69 -19.76 13.80
C PRO A 36 -5.17 -19.57 14.04
N PRO A 37 -4.26 -19.96 13.12
CA PRO A 37 -2.85 -19.64 13.28
C PRO A 37 -2.57 -18.22 12.78
N PHE A 38 -2.07 -17.37 13.67
CA PHE A 38 -1.33 -16.18 13.30
C PHE A 38 -0.12 -16.60 12.44
N GLY A 39 -0.18 -16.26 11.15
CA GLY A 39 0.93 -16.45 10.22
C GLY A 39 2.10 -15.55 10.60
N VAL A 40 3.14 -16.14 11.18
CA VAL A 40 4.44 -15.50 11.35
C VAL A 40 5.35 -16.05 10.26
N ASP A 41 5.63 -15.23 9.25
CA ASP A 41 6.59 -15.47 8.18
C ASP A 41 7.99 -15.76 8.73
N SER A 42 8.33 -17.04 8.83
CA SER A 42 9.67 -17.55 9.15
C SER A 42 10.47 -17.77 7.86
N SER A 43 10.89 -16.67 7.23
CA SER A 43 11.94 -16.69 6.20
C SER A 43 13.32 -16.88 6.86
N PRO A 44 14.19 -17.80 6.37
CA PRO A 44 15.54 -18.05 6.91
C PRO A 44 16.47 -16.83 6.91
N THR A 45 16.13 -15.79 6.13
CA THR A 45 16.90 -14.54 6.01
C THR A 45 16.84 -13.68 7.27
N LYS A 46 15.82 -13.82 8.12
CA LYS A 46 15.70 -13.05 9.37
C LYS A 46 16.56 -13.60 10.52
N MET A 47 16.92 -14.88 10.49
CA MET A 47 17.73 -15.49 11.56
C MET A 47 19.18 -14.96 11.58
N LEU A 48 19.73 -14.61 10.42
CA LEU A 48 21.08 -14.03 10.30
C LEU A 48 21.16 -12.56 10.77
N HIS A 49 20.03 -11.85 10.86
CA HIS A 49 19.99 -10.45 11.30
C HIS A 49 19.91 -10.28 12.82
N LEU A 50 19.69 -11.38 13.58
CA LEU A 50 19.61 -11.37 15.04
C LEU A 50 20.96 -11.51 15.75
N LEU A 51 22.03 -11.86 15.03
CA LEU A 51 23.37 -12.03 15.60
C LEU A 51 24.26 -10.78 15.49
N TYR A 52 23.74 -9.66 14.97
CA TYR A 52 24.49 -8.41 14.87
C TYR A 52 23.57 -7.19 15.00
N ARG A 53 23.13 -6.90 16.24
CA ARG A 53 22.45 -5.64 16.57
C ARG A 53 23.33 -4.86 17.55
N PRO A 54 23.94 -3.74 17.14
CA PRO A 54 24.76 -2.92 18.02
C PRO A 54 23.91 -2.31 19.14
N SER A 55 24.30 -2.57 20.38
CA SER A 55 23.74 -1.97 21.59
C SER A 55 24.00 -0.47 21.62
N TYR A 56 23.01 0.33 21.24
CA TYR A 56 23.00 1.77 21.50
C TYR A 56 21.58 2.22 21.85
N HIS A 57 21.11 1.95 23.07
CA HIS A 57 20.05 2.72 23.73
C HIS A 57 20.05 2.45 25.24
N LEU A 58 20.99 3.04 25.97
CA LEU A 58 20.80 3.31 27.40
C LEU A 58 20.06 4.64 27.52
N ARG A 59 18.73 4.59 27.67
CA ARG A 59 17.91 5.72 28.12
C ARG A 59 17.72 5.57 29.64
N PRO A 60 17.96 6.62 30.46
CA PRO A 60 17.64 6.58 31.88
C PRO A 60 16.12 6.48 32.07
N ARG A 61 15.66 5.47 32.79
CA ARG A 61 14.29 5.41 33.30
C ARG A 61 14.20 6.31 34.52
N TYR A 62 13.55 7.46 34.38
CA TYR A 62 13.05 8.22 35.52
C TYR A 62 11.79 7.54 36.05
N SER A 63 11.77 7.28 37.36
CA SER A 63 10.67 6.71 38.11
C SER A 63 9.53 7.73 38.24
N ASN A 64 8.43 7.51 37.52
CA ASN A 64 7.15 8.16 37.81
C ASN A 64 6.47 7.41 38.95
N SER A 65 6.94 7.65 40.17
CA SER A 65 6.16 7.49 41.40
C SER A 65 5.48 8.85 41.64
N ILE A 66 4.26 8.89 42.20
CA ILE A 66 3.45 10.10 42.54
C ILE A 66 2.29 10.46 41.56
N VAL A 67 1.75 9.53 40.78
CA VAL A 67 0.38 9.72 40.23
C VAL A 67 -0.42 8.42 40.32
N SER A 68 -0.69 7.95 41.54
CA SER A 68 -1.59 6.81 41.74
C SER A 68 -2.28 6.81 43.11
N SER A 69 -2.58 8.00 43.65
CA SER A 69 -3.24 8.16 44.96
C SER A 69 -4.52 9.02 44.94
N PHE A 70 -5.10 9.30 43.76
CA PHE A 70 -6.32 10.12 43.63
C PHE A 70 -7.51 9.42 42.95
N TRP A 71 -7.53 8.07 42.93
CA TRP A 71 -8.62 7.29 42.33
C TRP A 71 -9.41 6.42 43.33
N LEU A 72 -9.35 6.74 44.64
CA LEU A 72 -10.02 5.98 45.70
C LEU A 72 -10.85 6.82 46.69
N LEU A 73 -11.34 8.01 46.30
CA LEU A 73 -12.26 8.82 47.11
C LEU A 73 -13.40 9.44 46.29
N GLY A 74 -14.01 8.64 45.41
CA GLY A 74 -15.09 9.08 44.54
C GLY A 74 -16.23 8.06 44.43
N GLN A 75 -16.54 7.35 45.51
CA GLN A 75 -17.76 6.54 45.58
C GLN A 75 -18.52 6.84 46.87
N SER A 76 -19.82 7.02 46.70
CA SER A 76 -20.86 6.97 47.74
C SER A 76 -21.03 8.20 48.63
N ARG A 77 -21.84 9.16 48.16
CA ARG A 77 -22.96 9.74 48.94
C ARG A 77 -24.09 10.16 47.99
N TYR A 78 -24.90 9.19 47.54
CA TYR A 78 -26.28 9.49 47.20
C TYR A 78 -27.13 9.08 48.41
N SER A 79 -27.56 10.09 49.14
CA SER A 79 -28.55 10.00 50.20
C SER A 79 -29.89 9.67 49.56
N THR A 80 -30.41 8.47 49.78
CA THR A 80 -31.81 8.12 49.50
C THR A 80 -32.71 8.90 50.45
N ARG A 81 -33.12 10.11 50.03
CA ARG A 81 -34.27 10.79 50.61
C ARG A 81 -35.50 10.34 49.84
N ALA A 82 -36.28 9.45 50.44
CA ALA A 82 -37.62 9.10 49.97
C ALA A 82 -38.51 10.34 50.11
N GLY A 83 -38.73 11.02 49.01
CA GLY A 83 -39.71 12.10 48.85
C GLY A 83 -40.35 11.91 47.48
N SER A 84 -41.65 11.69 47.48
CA SER A 84 -42.50 11.60 46.30
C SER A 84 -42.39 12.86 45.46
N GLU A 85 -41.82 12.77 44.26
CA GLU A 85 -41.91 13.80 43.22
C GLU A 85 -41.64 13.16 41.85
N GLU A 86 -42.36 13.64 40.86
CA GLU A 86 -42.61 13.03 39.55
C GLU A 86 -41.34 12.69 38.75
N ALA A 87 -41.38 11.57 38.02
CA ALA A 87 -40.26 11.10 37.20
C ALA A 87 -39.85 12.17 36.16
N PRO A 88 -38.56 12.55 36.07
CA PRO A 88 -38.10 13.55 35.11
C PRO A 88 -38.40 13.09 33.69
N THR A 89 -39.02 13.95 32.89
CA THR A 89 -39.30 13.65 31.48
C THR A 89 -37.99 13.38 30.72
N HIS A 90 -38.06 12.48 29.73
CA HIS A 90 -36.91 12.03 28.92
C HIS A 90 -36.05 13.20 28.39
N GLN A 91 -36.66 14.34 28.06
CA GLN A 91 -35.98 15.56 27.60
C GLN A 91 -35.07 16.22 28.65
N HIS A 92 -35.40 16.09 29.93
CA HIS A 92 -34.60 16.65 31.02
C HIS A 92 -33.35 15.79 31.29
N VAL A 93 -33.47 14.47 31.13
CA VAL A 93 -32.35 13.53 31.25
C VAL A 93 -31.37 13.69 30.07
N THR A 94 -31.87 13.91 28.85
CA THR A 94 -31.01 14.17 27.68
C THR A 94 -30.24 15.48 27.81
N ARG A 95 -30.86 16.56 28.29
CA ARG A 95 -30.16 17.84 28.54
C ARG A 95 -29.06 17.72 29.59
N MET A 96 -29.34 17.05 30.72
CA MET A 96 -28.32 16.80 31.75
C MET A 96 -27.16 15.94 31.23
N ALA A 97 -27.42 14.98 30.35
CA ALA A 97 -26.38 14.17 29.72
C ALA A 97 -25.53 14.99 28.72
N GLU A 98 -26.17 15.89 27.95
CA GLU A 98 -25.51 16.80 27.01
C GLU A 98 -24.64 17.83 27.72
N ASP A 99 -25.11 18.43 28.82
CA ASP A 99 -24.34 19.38 29.62
C ASP A 99 -23.14 18.68 30.29
N LYS A 100 -23.34 17.47 30.84
CA LYS A 100 -22.23 16.66 31.39
C LYS A 100 -21.21 16.23 30.33
N ALA A 101 -21.65 15.99 29.10
CA ALA A 101 -20.75 15.70 27.98
C ALA A 101 -19.96 16.95 27.57
N ARG A 102 -20.58 18.13 27.62
CA ARG A 102 -19.94 19.43 27.32
C ARG A 102 -18.90 19.80 28.38
N ASP A 103 -19.22 19.61 29.65
CA ASP A 103 -18.29 19.86 30.76
C ASP A 103 -17.09 18.91 30.67
N LYS A 104 -17.30 17.61 30.43
CA LYS A 104 -16.21 16.66 30.18
C LYS A 104 -15.35 17.00 28.96
N ALA A 105 -15.95 17.49 27.88
CA ALA A 105 -15.20 17.92 26.70
C ALA A 105 -14.35 19.18 26.99
N SER A 106 -14.87 20.10 27.80
CA SER A 106 -14.14 21.29 28.25
C SER A 106 -12.97 20.95 29.19
N GLU A 107 -13.18 20.02 30.13
CA GLU A 107 -12.13 19.49 31.01
C GLU A 107 -11.06 18.73 30.23
N ALA A 108 -11.45 17.92 29.24
CA ALA A 108 -10.52 17.22 28.35
C ALA A 108 -9.68 18.20 27.51
N GLY A 109 -10.28 19.29 27.02
CA GLY A 109 -9.59 20.35 26.31
C GLY A 109 -8.59 21.12 27.20
N ALA A 110 -8.97 21.45 28.44
CA ALA A 110 -8.09 22.09 29.40
C ALA A 110 -6.89 21.20 29.78
N HIS A 111 -7.13 19.89 29.93
CA HIS A 111 -6.09 18.92 30.23
C HIS A 111 -5.12 18.68 29.05
N GLU A 112 -5.60 18.73 27.81
CA GLU A 112 -4.72 18.64 26.62
C GLU A 112 -3.86 19.90 26.46
N ASN A 113 -4.39 21.09 26.75
CA ASN A 113 -3.62 22.34 26.76
C ASN A 113 -2.52 22.32 27.82
N LEU A 114 -2.82 21.80 29.02
CA LEU A 114 -1.82 21.66 30.09
C LEU A 114 -0.72 20.65 29.70
N ARG A 115 -1.07 19.56 29.01
CA ARG A 115 -0.10 18.59 28.46
C ARG A 115 0.71 19.14 27.29
N ALA A 116 0.14 20.01 26.46
CA ALA A 116 0.86 20.71 25.40
C ALA A 116 1.89 21.66 26.00
N TYR A 117 1.49 22.48 26.98
CA TYR A 117 2.39 23.37 27.70
C TYR A 117 3.55 22.62 28.38
N GLN A 118 3.26 21.51 29.08
CA GLN A 118 4.31 20.67 29.69
C GLN A 118 5.25 20.00 28.66
N ARG A 119 4.77 19.69 27.44
CA ARG A 119 5.60 19.14 26.37
C ARG A 119 6.50 20.18 25.71
N ASP A 120 6.01 21.40 25.57
CA ASP A 120 6.67 22.43 24.76
C ASP A 120 7.57 23.35 25.59
N TYR A 121 7.24 23.59 26.87
CA TYR A 121 8.09 24.36 27.79
C TYR A 121 9.54 23.85 27.88
N PRO A 122 9.82 22.53 28.03
CA PRO A 122 11.20 22.04 28.02
C PRO A 122 11.91 22.19 26.66
N LYS A 123 11.17 22.21 25.54
CA LYS A 123 11.75 22.42 24.21
C LYS A 123 12.15 23.87 24.02
N GLU A 124 11.28 24.80 24.40
CA GLU A 124 11.56 26.24 24.37
C GLU A 124 12.71 26.59 25.30
N TYR A 125 12.73 26.06 26.51
CA TYR A 125 13.85 26.25 27.43
C TYR A 125 15.19 25.73 26.86
N ARG A 126 15.19 24.55 26.23
CA ARG A 126 16.38 24.01 25.53
C ARG A 126 16.78 24.82 24.32
N HIS A 127 15.82 25.43 23.61
CA HIS A 127 16.08 26.27 22.45
C HIS A 127 16.70 27.60 22.88
N LEU A 128 16.11 28.26 23.88
CA LEU A 128 16.60 29.53 24.45
C LEU A 128 17.98 29.37 25.12
N ASN A 129 18.25 28.22 25.73
CA ASN A 129 19.55 27.95 26.39
C ASN A 129 20.49 27.10 25.53
N ARG A 130 20.18 26.87 24.24
CA ARG A 130 20.95 25.99 23.35
C ARG A 130 22.42 26.36 23.30
N GLU A 131 22.70 27.65 23.14
CA GLU A 131 24.08 28.14 23.03
C GLU A 131 24.83 28.08 24.35
N LYS A 132 24.15 28.31 25.48
CA LYS A 132 24.74 28.14 26.83
C LYS A 132 25.11 26.67 27.09
N ILE A 133 24.22 25.74 26.74
CA ILE A 133 24.47 24.29 26.87
C ILE A 133 25.65 23.86 25.97
N ARG A 134 25.68 24.34 24.72
CA ARG A 134 26.79 24.06 23.80
C ARG A 134 28.12 24.64 24.30
N ALA A 135 28.11 25.87 24.81
CA ALA A 135 29.30 26.51 25.37
C ALA A 135 29.83 25.75 26.58
N ALA A 136 28.95 25.35 27.51
CA ALA A 136 29.32 24.53 28.66
C ALA A 136 29.88 23.16 28.24
N GLN A 137 29.28 22.51 27.24
CA GLN A 137 29.79 21.24 26.69
C GLN A 137 31.15 21.40 26.00
N ARG A 138 31.40 22.52 25.30
CA ARG A 138 32.70 22.82 24.70
C ARG A 138 33.76 23.00 25.77
N LEU A 139 33.49 23.83 26.79
CA LEU A 139 34.40 24.05 27.90
C LEU A 139 34.74 22.75 28.64
N TYR A 140 33.73 21.93 28.93
CA TYR A 140 33.93 20.62 29.54
C TYR A 140 34.79 19.69 28.67
N ARG A 141 34.56 19.65 27.35
CA ARG A 141 35.39 18.85 26.43
C ARG A 141 36.82 19.34 26.37
N GLU A 142 37.04 20.65 26.40
CA GLU A 142 38.35 21.27 26.32
C GLU A 142 39.16 21.02 27.59
N GLN A 143 38.57 21.23 28.77
CA GLN A 143 39.19 20.92 30.07
C GLN A 143 39.52 19.44 30.25
N ASN A 144 38.75 18.54 29.64
CA ASN A 144 38.98 17.10 29.73
C ASN A 144 39.72 16.53 28.51
N LYS A 145 40.11 17.37 27.53
CA LYS A 145 40.76 16.93 26.30
C LYS A 145 42.07 16.23 26.59
N ASP A 146 42.91 16.85 27.42
CA ASP A 146 44.22 16.30 27.76
C ASP A 146 44.12 15.08 28.66
N LYS A 147 43.18 15.09 29.62
CA LYS A 147 42.88 13.92 30.46
C LYS A 147 42.42 12.71 29.65
N MET A 148 41.57 12.92 28.65
CA MET A 148 41.18 11.84 27.73
C MET A 148 42.38 11.36 26.91
N LYS A 149 43.24 12.27 26.45
CA LYS A 149 44.42 11.92 25.65
C LYS A 149 45.42 11.10 26.46
N THR A 150 45.70 11.47 27.72
CA THR A 150 46.58 10.70 28.61
C THR A 150 45.99 9.34 28.92
N TRP A 151 44.70 9.28 29.28
CA TRP A 151 43.99 8.03 29.51
C TRP A 151 44.06 7.09 28.29
N TYR A 152 43.83 7.60 27.08
CA TYR A 152 43.96 6.80 25.85
C TYR A 152 45.38 6.28 25.63
N GLN A 153 46.40 7.06 25.97
CA GLN A 153 47.79 6.68 25.78
C GLN A 153 48.24 5.64 26.80
N GLU A 154 47.82 5.78 28.07
CA GLU A 154 48.07 4.84 29.16
C GLU A 154 47.42 3.47 28.86
N HIS A 155 46.15 3.48 28.44
CA HIS A 155 45.43 2.25 28.13
C HIS A 155 45.64 1.73 26.70
N LYS A 156 46.51 2.38 25.91
CA LYS A 156 46.77 1.99 24.51
C LYS A 156 47.36 0.59 24.40
N GLU A 157 48.37 0.31 25.21
CA GLU A 157 49.08 -0.97 25.17
C GLU A 157 48.25 -2.08 25.84
N GLU A 158 47.46 -1.76 26.87
CA GLU A 158 46.47 -2.69 27.44
C GLU A 158 45.39 -3.09 26.42
N ALA A 159 44.86 -2.11 25.68
CA ALA A 159 43.89 -2.37 24.63
C ALA A 159 44.48 -3.22 23.49
N LYS A 160 45.76 -3.01 23.14
CA LYS A 160 46.47 -3.86 22.17
C LYS A 160 46.68 -5.27 22.69
N ALA A 161 47.14 -5.44 23.93
CA ALA A 161 47.33 -6.74 24.55
C ALA A 161 46.00 -7.53 24.63
N TYR A 162 44.92 -6.86 25.04
CA TYR A 162 43.58 -7.44 25.05
C TYR A 162 43.11 -7.84 23.64
N ARG A 163 43.38 -7.02 22.61
CA ARG A 163 43.04 -7.35 21.21
C ARG A 163 43.83 -8.55 20.70
N GLU A 164 45.14 -8.61 20.94
CA GLU A 164 45.97 -9.75 20.48
C GLU A 164 45.59 -11.04 21.21
N GLN A 165 45.38 -11.02 22.52
CA GLN A 165 44.89 -12.20 23.26
C GLN A 165 43.53 -12.70 22.74
N ASN A 166 42.62 -11.79 22.38
CA ASN A 166 41.31 -12.16 21.86
C ASN A 166 41.34 -12.53 20.37
N LYS A 167 42.36 -12.11 19.62
CA LYS A 167 42.53 -12.45 18.20
C LYS A 167 42.75 -13.95 18.02
N ASP A 168 43.61 -14.55 18.84
CA ASP A 168 43.88 -15.98 18.76
C ASP A 168 42.73 -16.82 19.32
N LYS A 169 42.05 -16.33 20.37
CA LYS A 169 40.79 -16.92 20.84
C LYS A 169 39.70 -16.89 19.76
N LEU A 170 39.56 -15.79 19.03
CA LEU A 170 38.60 -15.67 17.93
C LEU A 170 38.95 -16.58 16.75
N LYS A 171 40.23 -16.71 16.40
CA LYS A 171 40.69 -17.65 15.37
C LYS A 171 40.39 -19.10 15.78
N ALA A 172 40.73 -19.50 17.00
CA ALA A 172 40.43 -20.82 17.52
C ALA A 172 38.92 -21.11 17.52
N TYR A 173 38.11 -20.15 17.97
CA TYR A 173 36.65 -20.25 17.93
C TYR A 173 36.11 -20.38 16.50
N ARG A 174 36.65 -19.62 15.54
CA ARG A 174 36.26 -19.73 14.12
C ARG A 174 36.61 -21.08 13.54
N GLU A 175 37.79 -21.62 13.80
CA GLU A 175 38.22 -22.91 13.27
C GLU A 175 37.40 -24.05 13.89
N GLN A 176 37.16 -24.04 15.21
CA GLN A 176 36.29 -25.03 15.85
C GLN A 176 34.85 -24.99 15.32
N ASN A 177 34.31 -23.79 15.03
CA ASN A 177 32.97 -23.67 14.48
C ASN A 177 32.89 -23.94 12.98
N LYS A 178 34.00 -23.85 12.25
CA LYS A 178 34.07 -24.17 10.83
C LYS A 178 33.77 -25.64 10.58
N ASP A 179 34.34 -26.54 11.38
CA ASP A 179 34.09 -27.97 11.23
C ASP A 179 32.70 -28.36 11.73
N LYS A 180 32.22 -27.72 12.81
CA LYS A 180 30.80 -27.85 13.22
C LYS A 180 29.83 -27.39 12.14
N ALA A 181 30.12 -26.27 11.46
CA ALA A 181 29.30 -25.77 10.36
C ALA A 181 29.38 -26.63 9.10
N LYS A 182 30.52 -27.28 8.83
CA LYS A 182 30.64 -28.28 7.75
C LYS A 182 29.83 -29.54 8.09
N ALA A 183 29.99 -30.08 9.30
CA ALA A 183 29.24 -31.25 9.75
C ALA A 183 27.72 -31.01 9.72
N TRP A 184 27.27 -29.84 10.18
CA TRP A 184 25.87 -29.46 10.12
C TRP A 184 25.36 -29.34 8.67
N ARG A 185 26.16 -28.75 7.77
CA ARG A 185 25.82 -28.66 6.33
C ARG A 185 25.70 -30.03 5.69
N GLU A 186 26.60 -30.97 5.99
CA GLU A 186 26.54 -32.32 5.42
C GLU A 186 25.34 -33.10 5.96
N GLN A 187 25.09 -33.05 7.28
CA GLN A 187 23.93 -33.70 7.90
C GLN A 187 22.58 -33.16 7.39
N ASN A 188 22.53 -31.89 6.99
CA ASN A 188 21.29 -31.25 6.51
C ASN A 188 21.23 -31.12 4.98
N LYS A 189 22.23 -31.61 4.25
CA LYS A 189 22.35 -31.47 2.79
C LYS A 189 21.11 -32.00 2.07
N ASP A 190 20.67 -33.20 2.42
CA ASP A 190 19.50 -33.83 1.78
C ASP A 190 18.18 -33.20 2.22
N LYS A 191 18.11 -32.68 3.45
CA LYS A 191 16.95 -31.92 3.93
C LYS A 191 16.82 -30.59 3.17
N ILE A 192 17.92 -29.87 3.00
CA ILE A 192 17.99 -28.64 2.21
C ILE A 192 17.62 -28.92 0.74
N LYS A 193 18.15 -30.00 0.16
CA LYS A 193 17.83 -30.39 -1.22
C LYS A 193 16.35 -30.72 -1.40
N ARG A 194 15.75 -31.48 -0.48
CA ARG A 194 14.30 -31.76 -0.49
C ARG A 194 13.47 -30.49 -0.35
N TRP A 195 13.81 -29.63 0.59
CA TRP A 195 13.15 -28.33 0.77
C TRP A 195 13.19 -27.47 -0.51
N TYR A 196 14.35 -27.39 -1.18
CA TYR A 196 14.46 -26.68 -2.46
C TYR A 196 13.61 -27.32 -3.57
N GLN A 197 13.49 -28.64 -3.61
CA GLN A 197 12.65 -29.32 -4.60
C GLN A 197 11.17 -29.08 -4.34
N GLU A 198 10.73 -29.17 -3.08
CA GLU A 198 9.35 -28.91 -2.65
C GLU A 198 8.93 -27.46 -2.96
N HIS A 199 9.80 -26.48 -2.68
CA HIS A 199 9.51 -25.06 -2.88
C HIS A 199 9.96 -24.51 -4.24
N LYS A 200 10.45 -25.35 -5.16
CA LYS A 200 10.95 -24.93 -6.48
C LYS A 200 9.87 -24.20 -7.29
N GLU A 201 8.69 -24.79 -7.35
CA GLU A 201 7.59 -24.24 -8.14
C GLU A 201 6.98 -23.00 -7.48
N GLU A 202 6.96 -22.93 -6.14
CA GLU A 202 6.55 -21.73 -5.40
C GLU A 202 7.50 -20.56 -5.66
N ALA A 203 8.81 -20.79 -5.63
CA ALA A 203 9.81 -19.76 -5.93
C ALA A 203 9.68 -19.24 -7.38
N LYS A 204 9.43 -20.14 -8.34
CA LYS A 204 9.14 -19.76 -9.73
C LYS A 204 7.83 -18.97 -9.84
N ALA A 205 6.77 -19.41 -9.16
CA ALA A 205 5.48 -18.74 -9.16
C ALA A 205 5.58 -17.34 -8.55
N TYR A 206 6.30 -17.20 -7.44
CA TYR A 206 6.62 -15.91 -6.82
C TYR A 206 7.37 -15.00 -7.79
N THR A 207 8.43 -15.50 -8.41
CA THR A 207 9.25 -14.74 -9.36
C THR A 207 8.42 -14.30 -10.57
N THR A 208 7.59 -15.18 -11.11
CA THR A 208 6.69 -14.88 -12.24
C THR A 208 5.65 -13.83 -11.86
N ARG A 209 5.05 -13.93 -10.67
CA ARG A 209 4.11 -12.94 -10.14
C ARG A 209 4.78 -11.58 -9.96
N TYR A 210 5.99 -11.56 -9.41
CA TYR A 210 6.78 -10.35 -9.24
C TYR A 210 7.10 -9.68 -10.58
N GLN A 211 7.59 -10.45 -11.56
CA GLN A 211 7.88 -9.96 -12.91
C GLN A 211 6.63 -9.41 -13.60
N ARG A 212 5.48 -10.11 -13.49
CA ARG A 212 4.21 -9.64 -14.04
C ARG A 212 3.78 -8.30 -13.45
N LYS A 213 3.83 -8.18 -12.12
CA LYS A 213 3.48 -6.94 -11.41
C LYS A 213 4.44 -5.80 -11.74
N HIS A 214 5.73 -6.11 -11.88
CA HIS A 214 6.72 -5.13 -12.32
C HIS A 214 6.44 -4.64 -13.74
N LYS A 215 6.15 -5.55 -14.67
CA LYS A 215 5.78 -5.21 -16.06
C LYS A 215 4.52 -4.34 -16.11
N GLN A 216 3.50 -4.66 -15.30
CA GLN A 216 2.28 -3.85 -15.18
C GLN A 216 2.60 -2.43 -14.70
N ARG A 217 3.35 -2.29 -13.60
CA ARG A 217 3.75 -0.97 -13.06
C ARG A 217 4.55 -0.13 -14.05
N VAL A 218 5.44 -0.76 -14.82
CA VAL A 218 6.20 -0.07 -15.86
C VAL A 218 5.26 0.39 -16.98
N ALA A 219 4.35 -0.46 -17.44
CA ALA A 219 3.37 -0.10 -18.45
C ALA A 219 2.44 1.04 -17.99
N GLU A 220 1.93 0.97 -16.76
CA GLU A 220 1.13 2.03 -16.14
C GLU A 220 1.87 3.37 -16.12
N ARG A 221 3.14 3.38 -15.66
CA ARG A 221 3.97 4.59 -15.65
C ARG A 221 4.17 5.19 -17.04
N ILE A 222 4.34 4.36 -18.07
CA ILE A 222 4.47 4.81 -19.46
C ILE A 222 3.17 5.49 -19.91
N VAL A 223 2.02 4.84 -19.65
CA VAL A 223 0.70 5.38 -19.98
C VAL A 223 0.43 6.68 -19.24
N ASP A 224 0.77 6.76 -17.95
CA ASP A 224 0.62 7.97 -17.14
C ASP A 224 1.46 9.12 -17.66
N ARG A 225 2.74 8.86 -17.99
CA ARG A 225 3.63 9.87 -18.58
C ARG A 225 3.08 10.37 -19.92
N TYR A 226 2.65 9.46 -20.78
CA TYR A 226 2.03 9.81 -22.07
C TYR A 226 0.77 10.66 -21.87
N ASN A 227 -0.11 10.26 -20.95
CA ASN A 227 -1.33 10.99 -20.66
C ASN A 227 -1.05 12.35 -20.02
N ALA A 228 -0.04 12.46 -19.15
CA ALA A 228 0.41 13.72 -18.57
C ALA A 228 0.92 14.68 -19.64
N ALA A 229 1.82 14.24 -20.52
CA ALA A 229 2.30 15.04 -21.64
C ALA A 229 1.16 15.45 -22.59
N ARG A 230 0.19 14.55 -22.83
CA ARG A 230 -1.00 14.87 -23.63
C ARG A 230 -1.88 15.94 -22.96
N ARG A 231 -2.06 15.88 -21.63
CA ARG A 231 -2.80 16.90 -20.86
C ARG A 231 -2.08 18.23 -20.86
N GLU A 232 -0.77 18.22 -20.66
CA GLU A 232 0.08 19.41 -20.72
C GLU A 232 -0.01 20.09 -22.09
N LYS A 233 0.09 19.32 -23.19
CA LYS A 233 -0.12 19.83 -24.54
C LYS A 233 -1.53 20.40 -24.72
N TYR A 234 -2.57 19.73 -24.21
CA TYR A 234 -3.94 20.25 -24.26
C TYR A 234 -4.10 21.57 -23.50
N ASN A 235 -3.38 21.75 -22.40
CA ASN A 235 -3.47 22.94 -21.53
C ASN A 235 -2.61 24.11 -22.02
N SER A 236 -1.47 23.85 -22.66
CA SER A 236 -0.57 24.89 -23.19
C SER A 236 -0.93 25.34 -24.61
N ASP A 237 -1.25 24.40 -25.50
CA ASP A 237 -1.47 24.67 -26.92
C ASP A 237 -2.96 24.85 -27.23
N LYS A 238 -3.36 26.12 -27.47
CA LYS A 238 -4.74 26.49 -27.83
C LYS A 238 -5.16 25.87 -29.16
N GLN A 239 -4.29 25.84 -30.17
CA GLN A 239 -4.63 25.27 -31.48
C GLN A 239 -4.85 23.76 -31.38
N TYR A 240 -3.96 23.04 -30.69
CA TYR A 240 -4.14 21.60 -30.43
C TYR A 240 -5.45 21.31 -29.68
N ARG A 241 -5.77 22.13 -28.68
CA ARG A 241 -7.04 22.03 -27.94
C ARG A 241 -8.25 22.17 -28.85
N MET A 242 -8.25 23.18 -29.71
CA MET A 242 -9.35 23.46 -30.64
C MET A 242 -9.47 22.37 -31.70
N ALA A 243 -8.36 21.95 -32.32
CA ALA A 243 -8.31 20.84 -33.26
C ALA A 243 -8.86 19.53 -32.64
N ARG A 244 -8.48 19.20 -31.40
CA ARG A 244 -9.01 18.02 -30.69
C ARG A 244 -10.52 18.12 -30.46
N ARG A 245 -11.06 19.29 -30.14
CA ARG A 245 -12.51 19.49 -29.98
C ARG A 245 -13.24 19.32 -31.31
N LEU A 246 -12.71 19.90 -32.37
CA LEU A 246 -13.25 19.77 -33.73
C LEU A 246 -13.27 18.31 -34.17
N HIS A 247 -12.16 17.59 -33.98
CA HIS A 247 -12.09 16.15 -34.24
C HIS A 247 -13.17 15.38 -33.49
N THR A 248 -13.30 15.60 -32.17
CA THR A 248 -14.30 14.89 -31.36
C THR A 248 -15.73 15.21 -31.83
N TRP A 249 -16.02 16.45 -32.18
CA TRP A 249 -17.35 16.85 -32.65
C TRP A 249 -17.72 16.15 -33.97
N ILE A 250 -16.82 16.15 -34.96
CA ILE A 250 -17.05 15.52 -36.27
C ILE A 250 -17.17 13.99 -36.16
N MET A 251 -16.40 13.38 -35.25
CA MET A 251 -16.48 11.94 -35.02
C MET A 251 -17.82 11.53 -34.39
N LEU A 252 -18.40 12.37 -33.52
CA LEU A 252 -19.59 12.03 -32.75
C LEU A 252 -20.89 12.52 -33.37
N SER A 253 -20.86 13.59 -34.15
CA SER A 253 -22.06 14.19 -34.74
C SER A 253 -22.05 14.03 -36.25
N GLU A 254 -23.16 13.52 -36.77
CA GLU A 254 -23.38 13.40 -38.20
C GLU A 254 -23.71 14.75 -38.84
N GLU A 255 -24.48 15.59 -38.14
CA GLU A 255 -24.80 16.96 -38.54
C GLU A 255 -23.55 17.77 -38.85
N ALA A 256 -22.50 17.67 -38.01
CA ALA A 256 -21.25 18.40 -38.23
C ALA A 256 -20.53 17.99 -39.51
N ARG A 257 -20.73 16.74 -39.98
CA ARG A 257 -20.14 16.27 -41.24
C ARG A 257 -20.85 16.84 -42.46
N GLN A 258 -22.13 17.18 -42.32
CA GLN A 258 -22.97 17.71 -43.40
C GLN A 258 -22.93 19.24 -43.50
N LEU A 259 -22.29 19.94 -42.56
CA LEU A 259 -22.15 21.40 -42.59
C LEU A 259 -21.37 21.88 -43.82
N SER A 260 -21.57 23.15 -44.18
CA SER A 260 -20.81 23.80 -45.24
C SER A 260 -19.42 24.19 -44.75
N TRP A 261 -18.40 23.58 -45.34
CA TRP A 261 -17.00 23.85 -45.02
C TRP A 261 -16.34 24.69 -46.13
N PRO A 262 -15.46 25.67 -45.79
CA PRO A 262 -14.88 26.57 -46.78
C PRO A 262 -13.90 25.89 -47.75
N THR A 263 -13.05 24.99 -47.24
CA THR A 263 -11.91 24.44 -48.00
C THR A 263 -11.88 22.93 -48.10
N HIS A 264 -12.47 22.20 -47.14
CA HIS A 264 -12.41 20.75 -47.11
C HIS A 264 -13.70 20.15 -46.54
N GLN A 265 -14.16 19.05 -47.12
CA GLN A 265 -15.28 18.27 -46.60
C GLN A 265 -14.77 17.08 -45.74
N PRO A 266 -15.30 16.88 -44.52
CA PRO A 266 -14.92 15.75 -43.69
C PRO A 266 -15.54 14.45 -44.21
N ILE A 267 -14.72 13.39 -44.27
CA ILE A 267 -15.13 12.04 -44.63
C ILE A 267 -14.78 11.12 -43.48
N LEU A 268 -15.82 10.50 -42.89
CA LEU A 268 -15.64 9.51 -41.85
C LEU A 268 -15.98 8.12 -42.40
N TYR A 269 -15.00 7.22 -42.36
CA TYR A 269 -15.19 5.82 -42.71
C TYR A 269 -15.51 4.98 -41.47
N ASP A 270 -16.31 3.92 -41.64
CA ASP A 270 -16.63 2.96 -40.59
C ASP A 270 -15.38 2.21 -40.13
N THR A 271 -14.58 1.76 -41.10
CA THR A 271 -13.27 1.15 -40.90
C THR A 271 -12.17 2.16 -41.23
N LYS A 272 -10.98 1.99 -40.66
CA LYS A 272 -9.85 2.87 -41.00
C LYS A 272 -9.48 2.61 -42.47
N GLN A 273 -9.23 3.68 -43.22
CA GLN A 273 -8.74 3.59 -44.59
C GLN A 273 -7.35 4.20 -44.72
N SER A 274 -6.57 3.63 -45.64
CA SER A 274 -5.23 4.09 -45.95
C SER A 274 -5.27 5.06 -47.12
N HIS A 275 -4.93 6.32 -46.86
CA HIS A 275 -4.74 7.32 -47.92
C HIS A 275 -3.43 8.06 -47.73
N HIS A 276 -2.96 8.71 -48.79
CA HIS A 276 -1.83 9.62 -48.74
C HIS A 276 -2.32 11.03 -48.41
N CYS A 277 -1.74 11.65 -47.38
CA CYS A 277 -2.07 13.02 -47.03
C CYS A 277 -1.36 13.99 -47.98
N PHE A 278 -2.12 14.82 -48.71
CA PHE A 278 -1.57 15.86 -49.59
C PHE A 278 -0.68 16.86 -48.81
N GLY A 279 -1.12 17.30 -47.62
CA GLY A 279 -0.39 18.32 -46.86
C GLY A 279 0.95 17.88 -46.23
N CYS A 280 1.10 16.62 -45.80
CA CYS A 280 2.36 16.14 -45.19
C CYS A 280 3.04 15.02 -45.96
N GLY A 281 2.50 14.58 -47.10
CA GLY A 281 3.06 13.50 -47.92
C GLY A 281 3.17 12.14 -47.23
N HIS A 282 2.39 11.90 -46.17
CA HIS A 282 2.47 10.63 -45.43
C HIS A 282 1.20 9.80 -45.62
N GLY A 283 1.40 8.51 -45.90
CA GLY A 283 0.36 7.49 -45.81
C GLY A 283 -0.09 7.32 -44.37
N ARG A 284 -1.39 7.43 -44.10
CA ARG A 284 -1.95 7.22 -42.75
C ARG A 284 -3.08 6.21 -42.81
N TYR A 285 -3.28 5.49 -41.71
CA TYR A 285 -4.39 4.55 -41.55
C TYR A 285 -5.36 5.11 -40.50
N ILE A 286 -6.30 5.96 -40.93
CA ILE A 286 -7.22 6.71 -40.06
C ILE A 286 -8.66 6.66 -40.58
N LYS A 287 -9.63 6.92 -39.69
CA LYS A 287 -11.06 6.93 -40.04
C LYS A 287 -11.53 8.27 -40.62
N LEU A 288 -11.00 9.38 -40.11
CA LEU A 288 -11.39 10.73 -40.51
C LEU A 288 -10.38 11.31 -41.49
N TRP A 289 -10.85 11.61 -42.69
CA TRP A 289 -10.11 12.28 -43.75
C TRP A 289 -10.80 13.57 -44.16
N TRP A 290 -10.04 14.49 -44.76
CA TRP A 290 -10.54 15.77 -45.24
C TRP A 290 -10.34 15.85 -46.74
N ARG A 291 -11.42 15.86 -47.51
CA ARG A 291 -11.36 16.00 -48.97
C ARG A 291 -11.33 17.46 -49.34
N LYS A 292 -10.32 17.88 -50.09
CA LYS A 292 -10.16 19.27 -50.52
C LYS A 292 -11.24 19.66 -51.54
N LEU A 293 -11.68 20.90 -51.45
CA LEU A 293 -12.64 21.54 -52.35
C LEU A 293 -11.92 22.59 -53.21
N ASP A 294 -12.36 22.77 -54.46
CA ASP A 294 -11.91 23.86 -55.33
C ASP A 294 -12.64 25.18 -55.05
N GLU A 295 -12.34 26.23 -55.83
CA GLU A 295 -12.97 27.55 -55.69
C GLU A 295 -14.49 27.52 -55.91
N ASN A 296 -14.98 26.58 -56.71
CA ASN A 296 -16.40 26.34 -56.97
C ASN A 296 -17.03 25.36 -55.97
N ARG A 297 -16.28 24.97 -54.91
CA ARG A 297 -16.65 23.98 -53.88
C ARG A 297 -16.88 22.56 -54.40
N ASN A 298 -16.30 22.21 -55.54
CA ASN A 298 -16.28 20.85 -56.05
C ASN A 298 -15.12 20.05 -55.45
N PRO A 299 -15.32 18.77 -55.14
CA PRO A 299 -14.28 17.91 -54.59
C PRO A 299 -13.16 17.64 -55.62
N THR A 300 -11.92 17.97 -55.28
CA THR A 300 -10.75 17.78 -56.16
C THR A 300 -10.13 16.39 -56.08
N GLY A 301 -10.62 15.52 -55.18
CA GLY A 301 -10.08 14.18 -54.94
C GLY A 301 -8.85 14.13 -54.03
N GLU A 302 -8.21 15.27 -53.75
CA GLU A 302 -7.09 15.37 -52.80
C GLU A 302 -7.56 15.17 -51.35
N LEU A 303 -6.85 14.32 -50.60
CA LEU A 303 -7.16 14.00 -49.21
C LEU A 303 -6.08 14.53 -48.26
N SER A 304 -6.52 15.18 -47.19
CA SER A 304 -5.69 15.71 -46.12
C SER A 304 -6.00 15.01 -44.79
N CYS A 305 -4.98 14.80 -43.98
CA CYS A 305 -5.17 14.32 -42.62
C CYS A 305 -5.68 15.46 -41.72
N HIS A 306 -6.34 15.11 -40.62
CA HIS A 306 -6.91 16.10 -39.72
C HIS A 306 -5.89 17.09 -39.14
N ALA A 307 -4.65 16.63 -38.87
CA ALA A 307 -3.58 17.50 -38.39
C ALA A 307 -3.16 18.54 -39.42
N CYS A 308 -3.05 18.17 -40.70
CA CYS A 308 -2.72 19.10 -41.78
C CYS A 308 -3.87 20.07 -42.04
N PHE A 309 -5.11 19.58 -42.03
CA PHE A 309 -6.30 20.43 -42.18
C PHE A 309 -6.37 21.51 -41.09
N THR A 310 -6.12 21.14 -39.83
CA THR A 310 -6.18 22.06 -38.68
C THR A 310 -4.94 22.91 -38.48
N SER A 311 -3.92 22.77 -39.34
CA SER A 311 -2.71 23.61 -39.27
C SER A 311 -3.00 25.08 -39.60
N ASP A 312 -3.89 25.33 -40.54
CA ASP A 312 -4.43 26.67 -40.81
C ASP A 312 -5.82 26.82 -40.18
N TRP A 313 -5.84 27.20 -38.91
CA TRP A 313 -7.08 27.32 -38.15
C TRP A 313 -8.06 28.36 -38.72
N SER A 314 -7.56 29.36 -39.44
CA SER A 314 -8.40 30.43 -40.01
C SER A 314 -9.38 29.90 -41.06
N ARG A 315 -9.05 28.79 -41.71
CA ARG A 315 -9.83 28.14 -42.78
C ARG A 315 -10.48 26.83 -42.34
N ALA A 316 -10.31 26.45 -41.08
CA ALA A 316 -10.67 25.13 -40.54
C ALA A 316 -12.04 25.08 -39.86
N LEU A 317 -12.85 26.14 -39.95
CA LEU A 317 -14.16 26.24 -39.31
C LEU A 317 -15.29 26.17 -40.36
N PRO A 318 -16.43 25.51 -40.04
CA PRO A 318 -17.59 25.54 -40.91
C PRO A 318 -18.21 26.94 -40.94
N ILE A 319 -18.76 27.31 -42.10
CA ILE A 319 -19.39 28.62 -42.32
C ILE A 319 -20.55 28.78 -41.33
N GLY A 320 -20.60 29.92 -40.64
CA GLY A 320 -21.63 30.22 -39.63
C GLY A 320 -21.41 29.60 -38.24
N HIS A 321 -20.34 28.82 -38.04
CA HIS A 321 -20.06 28.10 -36.78
C HIS A 321 -18.74 28.53 -36.11
N GLU A 322 -18.23 29.70 -36.49
CA GLU A 322 -16.91 30.20 -36.10
C GLU A 322 -16.75 30.36 -34.56
N ASN A 323 -17.83 30.69 -33.87
CA ASN A 323 -17.83 30.97 -32.43
C ASN A 323 -17.87 29.70 -31.55
N MET A 324 -18.13 28.52 -32.11
CA MET A 324 -18.32 27.28 -31.32
C MET A 324 -17.05 26.77 -30.64
N PHE A 325 -15.87 27.14 -31.14
CA PHE A 325 -14.60 26.58 -30.67
C PHE A 325 -13.75 27.56 -29.87
N VAL A 326 -14.10 28.85 -29.91
CA VAL A 326 -13.32 29.94 -29.29
C VAL A 326 -13.64 30.06 -27.79
N ASN A 327 -14.90 29.96 -27.37
CA ASN A 327 -15.31 30.38 -26.02
C ASN A 327 -16.04 29.33 -25.17
N LYS A 328 -16.65 28.29 -25.74
CA LYS A 328 -17.40 27.29 -24.96
C LYS A 328 -17.16 25.87 -25.48
N ARG A 329 -17.21 24.89 -24.57
CA ARG A 329 -17.28 23.47 -24.92
C ARG A 329 -18.63 23.29 -25.64
N PRO A 330 -18.72 22.72 -26.86
CA PRO A 330 -19.99 22.35 -27.44
C PRO A 330 -20.67 21.40 -26.43
N ARG A 331 -21.76 21.86 -25.81
CA ARG A 331 -22.61 20.96 -25.03
C ARG A 331 -23.30 20.10 -26.08
N HIS A 332 -23.14 18.78 -25.99
CA HIS A 332 -24.11 17.91 -26.63
C HIS A 332 -25.48 18.35 -26.11
N ARG A 333 -26.35 18.87 -26.98
CA ARG A 333 -27.78 18.79 -26.71
C ARG A 333 -28.06 17.29 -26.71
N SER A 334 -28.30 16.74 -25.52
CA SER A 334 -29.05 15.49 -25.44
C SER A 334 -30.36 15.72 -26.20
N PRO A 335 -30.90 14.70 -26.92
CA PRO A 335 -32.25 14.79 -27.44
C PRO A 335 -33.16 15.24 -26.30
N GLU A 336 -33.95 16.28 -26.54
CA GLU A 336 -35.00 16.70 -25.62
C GLU A 336 -35.76 15.45 -25.20
N LYS A 337 -35.78 15.17 -23.89
CA LYS A 337 -36.72 14.21 -23.35
C LYS A 337 -38.09 14.69 -23.83
N ALA A 338 -38.78 13.83 -24.57
CA ALA A 338 -40.17 14.02 -24.91
C ALA A 338 -40.93 14.47 -23.66
N SER A 339 -41.78 15.46 -23.82
CA SER A 339 -42.74 15.88 -22.80
C SER A 339 -43.60 14.66 -22.45
N ASP A 340 -43.44 14.15 -21.24
CA ASP A 340 -44.37 13.20 -20.64
C ASP A 340 -45.65 13.96 -20.26
N ASP A 341 -46.42 14.33 -21.28
CA ASP A 341 -47.84 14.64 -21.12
C ASP A 341 -48.58 13.29 -21.12
N ASN A 342 -48.88 12.79 -19.93
CA ASN A 342 -50.05 11.94 -19.69
C ASN A 342 -50.43 12.04 -18.20
N ILE A 343 -51.22 13.09 -17.94
CA ILE A 343 -52.22 13.13 -16.87
C ILE A 343 -53.36 12.21 -17.33
N GLU A 344 -53.66 11.19 -16.53
CA GLU A 344 -55.00 10.65 -16.25
C GLU A 344 -54.80 9.67 -15.08
N ASP A 345 -55.04 10.12 -13.86
CA ASP A 345 -56.30 9.91 -13.14
C ASP A 345 -56.63 8.44 -12.89
N LYS A 346 -56.39 8.00 -11.65
CA LYS A 346 -57.33 7.18 -10.89
C LYS A 346 -56.89 7.08 -9.43
N THR A 347 -57.63 7.80 -8.62
CA THR A 347 -57.81 7.63 -7.18
C THR A 347 -58.34 6.24 -6.81
N GLU A 348 -58.12 5.90 -5.53
CA GLU A 348 -58.73 4.84 -4.74
C GLU A 348 -58.05 3.47 -4.72
N THR A 349 -57.40 3.17 -3.58
CA THR A 349 -57.45 1.84 -2.97
C THR A 349 -57.17 1.96 -1.47
N GLY A 350 -58.13 1.50 -0.66
CA GLY A 350 -58.04 1.38 0.79
C GLY A 350 -57.08 0.26 1.26
N PRO A 351 -56.99 0.03 2.58
CA PRO A 351 -55.85 -0.62 3.23
C PRO A 351 -55.98 -2.16 3.23
N SER A 352 -54.85 -2.86 3.13
CA SER A 352 -54.80 -4.31 3.37
C SER A 352 -53.52 -4.69 4.11
N ASP A 353 -53.75 -5.27 5.29
CA ASP A 353 -52.81 -5.85 6.23
C ASP A 353 -51.91 -6.93 5.61
N LYS A 354 -50.70 -7.10 6.17
CA LYS A 354 -50.05 -8.40 6.50
C LYS A 354 -48.70 -8.21 7.20
N PRO A 355 -48.20 -9.23 7.94
CA PRO A 355 -47.66 -9.07 9.29
C PRO A 355 -46.16 -9.37 9.40
N ASP A 356 -45.60 -9.07 10.57
CA ASP A 356 -44.19 -9.19 10.94
C ASP A 356 -43.62 -10.62 10.90
N PRO A 357 -42.30 -10.76 10.66
CA PRO A 357 -41.61 -12.04 10.48
C PRO A 357 -41.28 -12.76 11.81
N PRO A 358 -41.16 -14.10 11.79
CA PRO A 358 -41.01 -14.90 13.00
C PRO A 358 -39.56 -14.99 13.48
N THR A 359 -39.42 -15.17 14.80
CA THR A 359 -38.19 -15.48 15.56
C THR A 359 -37.59 -16.83 15.21
#